data_AF-A0A415U1A0-F1
#
_entry.id   AF-A0A415U1A0-F1
#
_cell.length_a   1.000
_cell.length_b   1.000
_cell.length_c   1.000
_cell.angle_alpha   90.00
_cell.angle_beta   90.00
_cell.angle_gamma   90.00
#
_symmetry.space_group_name_H-M   'P 1'
#
loop_
_entity.id
_entity.type
_entity.pdbx_description
1 polymer ?
#
loop_
_entity_poly.entity_id
_entity_poly.type
_entity_poly.pdbx_seq_one_letter_code
_entity_poly.pdbx_strand_id
1 'polypeptide(L)'
;MTRKEAAIRYALENGELDGLKVWLLNGGDIEEYFVKNKKNIKITINEKQFSLSAKEAADIVKGMMPIEFSRQDFVNLYFKLSEEKQEELYNEVFSYYPQVIQTKKNPSSKEILDAVKRKHYIHFPDNFYDILSDEDLAECLLYDESMMRDVPESRWNSELAILFSKKLADKGAYYDRICIPEECQSAVYWENLCKADGYYYRILPEKYKDILSEELILFTLKNSKSYIGPCHLFETIPDELKTAKVSLLCCLKHFAAIEYLPKRYQIDKFYEILSDHGQNSFLNCIHLNTISKELLLKCIQREEGKFGGKIPESYWDEELAVAVAGHTDELKIIPTAWRTKEVYKTFVSKRGTNIEQVPKNAIDEELCLIAMESNSFAALRYIPENMKTDSFWEKVIDRNLFYKVSDLPEKYQKQAWTPEKCCSLSDIPSKLKDEDHVLAYLETREHILPSDFEEFQTQKIIDHVMNREHNSNSKLWLLKYIEPEFRRRADMQEVLTNCKDAIFLKNLSQDEIRENINAFPKNILFAPDWYKDDIKIPEKYFEPGQQLTLFDFITE
;
A
#
# COMPACT_ATOMS: atom_id res chain seq x y z
N MET A 1 7.73 38.58 11.49
CA MET A 1 7.79 37.48 12.47
C MET A 1 9.22 37.37 12.96
N THR A 2 9.46 37.34 14.26
CA THR A 2 10.83 37.16 14.80
C THR A 2 11.20 35.68 14.84
N ARG A 3 12.51 35.33 14.88
CA ARG A 3 12.96 33.93 15.12
C ARG A 3 12.35 33.33 16.39
N LYS A 4 12.23 34.14 17.45
CA LYS A 4 11.63 33.73 18.74
C LYS A 4 10.14 33.40 18.60
N GLU A 5 9.37 34.24 17.89
CA GLU A 5 7.96 33.98 17.60
C GLU A 5 7.77 32.73 16.73
N ALA A 6 8.59 32.58 15.68
CA ALA A 6 8.55 31.41 14.82
C ALA A 6 8.80 30.11 15.62
N ALA A 7 9.77 30.12 16.55
CA ALA A 7 10.07 28.97 17.41
C ALA A 7 8.87 28.59 18.30
N ILE A 8 8.20 29.57 18.91
CA ILE A 8 7.00 29.31 19.73
C ILE A 8 5.86 28.73 18.88
N ARG A 9 5.62 29.26 17.68
CA ARG A 9 4.61 28.71 16.74
C ARG A 9 4.94 27.28 16.35
N TYR A 10 6.21 26.99 16.05
CA TYR A 10 6.67 25.64 15.74
C TYR A 10 6.46 24.67 16.91
N ALA A 11 6.80 25.09 18.13
CA ALA A 11 6.63 24.27 19.34
C ALA A 11 5.16 23.98 19.67
N LEU A 12 4.25 24.93 19.41
CA LEU A 12 2.81 24.70 19.50
C LEU A 12 2.37 23.66 18.47
N GLU A 13 2.79 23.78 17.21
CA GLU A 13 2.37 22.87 16.13
C GLU A 13 2.89 21.43 16.30
N ASN A 14 4.06 21.26 16.92
CA ASN A 14 4.71 19.95 17.11
C ASN A 14 4.49 19.35 18.51
N GLY A 15 3.57 19.88 19.31
CA GLY A 15 3.16 19.31 20.59
C GLY A 15 4.09 19.58 21.78
N GLU A 16 5.17 20.33 21.59
CA GLU A 16 6.14 20.66 22.66
C GLU A 16 5.54 21.58 23.74
N LEU A 17 4.45 22.28 23.41
CA LEU A 17 3.71 23.17 24.32
C LEU A 17 2.26 22.70 24.56
N ASP A 18 2.00 21.39 24.47
CA ASP A 18 0.67 20.82 24.74
C ASP A 18 0.14 21.11 26.15
N GLY A 19 1.04 21.20 27.15
CA GLY A 19 0.65 21.61 28.51
C GLY A 19 0.06 23.02 28.57
N LEU A 20 0.58 23.95 27.77
CA LEU A 20 0.05 25.31 27.66
C LEU A 20 -1.30 25.29 26.96
N LYS A 21 -1.45 24.51 25.88
CA LYS A 21 -2.73 24.35 25.19
C LYS A 21 -3.83 23.83 26.13
N VAL A 22 -3.54 22.77 26.90
CA VAL A 22 -4.47 22.22 27.91
C VAL A 22 -4.85 23.28 28.94
N TRP A 23 -3.88 24.04 29.44
CA TRP A 23 -4.12 25.12 30.41
C TRP A 23 -5.06 26.19 29.86
N LEU A 24 -4.80 26.66 28.63
CA LEU A 24 -5.62 27.67 27.95
C LEU A 24 -7.03 27.15 27.64
N LEU A 25 -7.15 25.90 27.17
CA LEU A 25 -8.46 25.27 26.90
C LEU A 25 -9.32 25.14 28.16
N ASN A 26 -8.70 24.94 29.33
CA ASN A 26 -9.38 24.96 30.63
C ASN A 26 -9.67 26.38 31.16
N GLY A 27 -9.42 27.44 30.37
CA GLY A 27 -9.67 28.83 30.77
C GLY A 27 -8.59 29.46 31.64
N GLY A 28 -7.41 28.84 31.74
CA GLY A 28 -6.29 29.36 32.50
C GLY A 28 -5.60 30.56 31.85
N ASP A 29 -5.00 31.43 32.66
CA ASP A 29 -4.27 32.61 32.20
C ASP A 29 -2.82 32.31 31.76
N ILE A 30 -2.34 32.99 30.71
CA ILE A 30 -0.99 32.79 30.14
C ILE A 30 0.10 33.12 31.15
N GLU A 31 0.00 34.25 31.84
CA GLU A 31 1.03 34.70 32.79
C GLU A 31 1.11 33.73 33.96
N GLU A 32 -0.04 33.27 34.46
CA GLU A 32 -0.07 32.25 35.50
C GLU A 32 0.60 30.94 35.09
N TYR A 33 0.39 30.49 33.85
CA TYR A 33 1.03 29.26 33.36
C TYR A 33 2.55 29.37 33.42
N PHE A 34 3.10 30.47 32.89
CA PHE A 34 4.55 30.68 32.85
C PHE A 34 5.14 30.97 34.23
N VAL A 35 4.40 31.63 35.12
CA VAL A 35 4.79 31.85 36.52
C VAL A 35 4.79 30.55 37.34
N LYS A 36 3.85 29.63 37.09
CA LYS A 36 3.80 28.32 37.75
C LYS A 36 4.87 27.37 37.24
N ASN A 37 5.15 27.41 35.93
CA ASN A 37 6.05 26.46 35.29
C ASN A 37 7.53 26.86 35.26
N LYS A 38 7.90 28.09 35.66
CA LYS A 38 9.26 28.69 35.95
C LYS A 38 10.49 28.17 35.20
N LYS A 39 10.33 27.47 34.08
CA LYS A 39 11.39 26.88 33.28
C LYS A 39 11.47 27.63 31.96
N ASN A 40 12.69 27.93 31.54
CA ASN A 40 12.93 28.45 30.20
C ASN A 40 12.44 27.42 29.18
N ILE A 41 11.72 27.88 28.15
CA ILE A 41 11.36 27.01 27.03
C ILE A 41 12.64 26.77 26.23
N LYS A 42 12.99 25.50 26.04
CA LYS A 42 14.09 25.06 25.18
C LYS A 42 13.51 24.18 24.08
N ILE A 43 13.66 24.62 22.84
CA ILE A 43 13.19 23.91 21.64
C ILE A 43 14.43 23.55 20.83
N THR A 44 14.50 22.32 20.32
CA THR A 44 15.61 21.89 19.45
C THR A 44 15.05 21.58 18.06
N ILE A 45 15.51 22.31 17.05
CA ILE A 45 15.08 22.16 15.65
C ILE A 45 16.33 21.97 14.80
N ASN A 46 16.46 20.84 14.10
CA ASN A 46 17.64 20.52 13.27
C ASN A 46 18.97 20.84 13.98
N GLU A 47 19.15 20.28 15.19
CA GLU A 47 20.35 20.45 16.04
C GLU A 47 20.59 21.88 16.58
N LYS A 48 19.77 22.88 16.18
CA LYS A 48 19.81 24.23 16.73
C LYS A 48 18.93 24.32 17.98
N GLN A 49 19.49 24.85 19.06
CA GLN A 49 18.76 25.11 20.30
C GLN A 49 18.26 26.55 20.36
N PHE A 50 16.95 26.70 20.57
CA PHE A 50 16.30 27.97 20.84
C PHE A 50 15.89 28.00 22.31
N SER A 51 16.43 28.95 23.08
CA SER A 51 16.09 29.14 24.49
C SER A 51 15.37 30.48 24.68
N LEU A 52 14.18 30.44 25.27
CA LEU A 52 13.41 31.62 25.64
C LEU A 52 13.17 31.64 27.15
N SER A 53 13.26 32.82 27.78
CA SER A 53 12.82 32.95 29.17
C SER A 53 11.29 32.82 29.26
N ALA A 54 10.79 32.36 30.40
CA ALA A 54 9.35 32.23 30.63
C ALA A 54 8.59 33.54 30.41
N LYS A 55 9.20 34.68 30.76
CA LYS A 55 8.63 36.03 30.53
C LYS A 55 8.52 36.36 29.04
N GLU A 56 9.61 36.16 28.29
CA GLU A 56 9.59 36.42 26.84
C GLU A 56 8.59 35.51 26.11
N ALA A 57 8.49 34.24 26.53
CA ALA A 57 7.51 33.33 25.98
C ALA A 57 6.06 33.78 26.26
N ALA A 58 5.78 34.23 27.49
CA ALA A 58 4.46 34.78 27.85
C ALA A 58 4.10 35.99 26.98
N ASP A 59 5.02 36.96 26.84
CA ASP A 59 4.82 38.16 26.02
C ASP A 59 4.54 37.80 24.54
N ILE A 60 5.29 36.84 23.99
CA ILE A 60 5.11 36.36 22.60
C ILE A 60 3.75 35.68 22.44
N VAL A 61 3.40 34.74 23.31
CA VAL A 61 2.12 34.01 23.24
C VAL A 61 0.93 34.96 23.41
N LYS A 62 1.04 35.97 24.29
CA LYS A 62 0.02 37.00 24.47
C LYS A 62 -0.22 37.80 23.19
N GLY A 63 0.84 38.12 22.45
CA GLY A 63 0.75 38.74 21.13
C GLY A 63 0.15 37.84 20.04
N MET A 64 0.05 36.53 20.27
CA MET A 64 -0.53 35.55 19.34
C MET A 64 -2.02 35.28 19.58
N MET A 65 -2.63 35.84 20.63
CA MET A 65 -4.01 35.55 20.99
C MET A 65 -5.03 36.13 19.98
N PRO A 66 -6.14 35.42 19.68
CA PRO A 66 -6.47 34.07 20.15
C PRO A 66 -5.65 32.97 19.43
N ILE A 67 -5.25 31.93 20.16
CA ILE A 67 -4.64 30.74 19.56
C ILE A 67 -5.74 29.88 18.94
N GLU A 68 -5.63 29.58 17.65
CA GLU A 68 -6.50 28.61 16.98
C GLU A 68 -6.13 27.18 17.39
N PHE A 69 -7.12 26.39 17.79
CA PHE A 69 -6.96 24.97 18.10
C PHE A 69 -7.49 24.13 16.94
N SER A 70 -6.65 23.24 16.43
CA SER A 70 -7.00 22.32 15.35
C SER A 70 -7.80 21.12 15.88
N ARG A 71 -8.51 20.41 14.99
CA ARG A 71 -9.14 19.11 15.35
C ARG A 71 -8.14 18.13 15.95
N GLN A 72 -6.90 18.14 15.46
CA GLN A 72 -5.84 17.26 15.96
C GLN A 72 -5.44 17.61 17.40
N ASP A 73 -5.50 18.89 17.77
CA ASP A 73 -5.27 19.31 19.16
C ASP A 73 -6.31 18.71 20.08
N PHE A 74 -7.59 18.75 19.71
CA PHE A 74 -8.64 18.12 20.51
C PHE A 74 -8.46 16.59 20.59
N VAL A 75 -8.13 15.92 19.48
CA VAL A 75 -7.84 14.47 19.50
C VAL A 75 -6.73 14.12 20.50
N ASN A 76 -5.67 14.93 20.56
CA ASN A 76 -4.50 14.66 21.40
C ASN A 76 -4.67 15.09 22.87
N LEU A 77 -5.50 16.12 23.11
CA LEU A 77 -5.54 16.82 24.40
C LEU A 77 -6.85 16.63 25.16
N TYR A 78 -7.92 16.17 24.53
CA TYR A 78 -9.27 16.14 25.13
C TYR A 78 -9.30 15.43 26.49
N PHE A 79 -8.70 14.24 26.60
CA PHE A 79 -8.65 13.49 27.87
C PHE A 79 -7.77 14.11 28.96
N LYS A 80 -6.99 15.15 28.64
CA LYS A 80 -6.20 15.93 29.60
C LYS A 80 -6.95 17.18 30.10
N LEU A 81 -8.10 17.51 29.51
CA LEU A 81 -8.94 18.63 29.92
C LEU A 81 -9.69 18.33 31.23
N SER A 82 -10.19 19.36 31.91
CA SER A 82 -11.07 19.19 33.06
C SER A 82 -12.39 18.51 32.67
N GLU A 83 -13.06 17.82 33.60
CA GLU A 83 -14.36 17.18 33.33
C GLU A 83 -15.40 18.16 32.78
N GLU A 84 -15.47 19.36 33.35
CA GLU A 84 -16.36 20.44 32.90
C GLU A 84 -16.09 20.81 31.43
N LYS A 85 -14.82 20.93 31.04
CA LYS A 85 -14.45 21.29 29.67
C LYS A 85 -14.64 20.15 28.69
N GLN A 86 -14.43 18.91 29.12
CA GLN A 86 -14.77 17.73 28.33
C GLN A 86 -16.27 17.69 28.03
N GLU A 87 -17.12 17.96 29.02
CA GLU A 87 -18.57 18.01 28.87
C GLU A 87 -19.01 19.12 27.91
N GLU A 88 -18.44 20.32 28.04
CA GLU A 88 -18.72 21.46 27.15
C GLU A 88 -18.40 21.14 25.68
N LEU A 89 -17.23 20.54 25.42
CA LEU A 89 -16.73 20.29 24.07
C LEU A 89 -17.19 18.95 23.47
N TYR A 90 -17.89 18.11 24.24
CA TYR A 90 -18.22 16.74 23.86
C TYR A 90 -18.87 16.63 22.47
N ASN A 91 -19.94 17.39 22.23
CA ASN A 91 -20.72 17.28 21.00
C ASN A 91 -19.90 17.67 19.75
N GLU A 92 -19.02 18.67 19.89
CA GLU A 92 -18.14 19.09 18.81
C GLU A 92 -17.10 18.01 18.51
N VAL A 93 -16.40 17.52 19.55
CA VAL A 93 -15.29 16.57 19.39
C VAL A 93 -15.78 15.19 18.98
N PHE A 94 -16.91 14.72 19.53
CA PHE A 94 -17.50 13.41 19.19
C PHE A 94 -17.83 13.28 17.70
N SER A 95 -18.12 14.39 17.00
CA SER A 95 -18.42 14.39 15.57
C SER A 95 -17.27 13.86 14.70
N TYR A 96 -16.02 14.01 15.15
CA TYR A 96 -14.83 13.54 14.43
C TYR A 96 -13.89 12.65 15.25
N TYR A 97 -14.10 12.53 16.56
CA TYR A 97 -13.29 11.68 17.45
C TYR A 97 -14.16 10.87 18.41
N PRO A 98 -14.70 9.71 17.97
CA PRO A 98 -15.69 8.94 18.74
C PRO A 98 -15.21 8.40 20.10
N GLN A 99 -13.90 8.31 20.35
CA GLN A 99 -13.37 7.79 21.62
C GLN A 99 -13.78 8.64 22.83
N VAL A 100 -14.13 9.91 22.61
CA VAL A 100 -14.60 10.78 23.70
C VAL A 100 -15.88 10.28 24.36
N ILE A 101 -16.62 9.34 23.76
CA ILE A 101 -17.79 8.71 24.40
C ILE A 101 -17.46 8.12 25.79
N GLN A 102 -16.21 7.73 26.02
CA GLN A 102 -15.74 7.22 27.32
C GLN A 102 -15.89 8.25 28.46
N THR A 103 -15.95 9.55 28.15
CA THR A 103 -16.11 10.61 29.16
C THR A 103 -17.57 10.93 29.46
N LYS A 104 -18.51 10.42 28.65
CA LYS A 104 -19.93 10.67 28.81
C LYS A 104 -20.51 9.82 29.94
N LYS A 105 -21.13 10.48 30.93
CA LYS A 105 -21.72 9.81 32.10
C LYS A 105 -22.90 8.91 31.75
N ASN A 106 -23.78 9.35 30.85
CA ASN A 106 -25.00 8.62 30.45
C ASN A 106 -25.15 8.60 28.92
N PRO A 107 -24.36 7.78 28.20
CA PRO A 107 -24.54 7.59 26.77
C PRO A 107 -25.80 6.76 26.48
N SER A 108 -26.42 6.98 25.32
CA SER A 108 -27.47 6.09 24.82
C SER A 108 -26.90 4.92 24.03
N SER A 109 -27.63 3.81 23.95
CA SER A 109 -27.25 2.63 23.16
C SER A 109 -26.88 2.97 21.71
N LYS A 110 -27.64 3.89 21.08
CA LYS A 110 -27.40 4.36 19.71
C LYS A 110 -26.10 5.16 19.57
N GLU A 111 -25.74 5.95 20.58
CA GLU A 111 -24.48 6.71 20.55
C GLU A 111 -23.27 5.79 20.69
N ILE A 112 -23.38 4.75 21.54
CA ILE A 112 -22.34 3.72 21.67
C ILE A 112 -22.16 3.01 20.32
N LEU A 113 -23.26 2.57 19.71
CA LEU A 113 -23.20 1.92 18.40
C LEU A 113 -22.60 2.82 17.32
N ASP A 114 -23.02 4.09 17.26
CA ASP A 114 -22.49 5.07 16.33
C ASP A 114 -20.98 5.28 16.53
N ALA A 115 -20.51 5.28 17.79
CA ALA A 115 -19.08 5.37 18.10
C ALA A 115 -18.31 4.16 17.56
N VAL A 116 -18.79 2.94 17.80
CA VAL A 116 -18.17 1.69 17.29
C VAL A 116 -18.15 1.67 15.77
N LYS A 117 -19.22 2.10 15.11
CA LYS A 117 -19.28 2.15 13.63
C LYS A 117 -18.27 3.12 13.04
N ARG A 118 -17.95 4.22 13.73
CA ARG A 118 -17.00 5.24 13.28
C ARG A 118 -15.55 4.95 13.67
N LYS A 119 -15.30 4.07 14.63
CA LYS A 119 -13.95 3.70 15.05
C LYS A 119 -13.87 2.23 15.44
N HIS A 120 -13.11 1.48 14.65
CA HIS A 120 -12.66 0.15 15.04
C HIS A 120 -11.76 0.28 16.26
N TYR A 121 -12.08 -0.43 17.34
CA TYR A 121 -11.37 -0.44 18.62
C TYR A 121 -11.65 0.77 19.52
N ILE A 122 -12.76 0.66 20.26
CA ILE A 122 -13.05 1.48 21.43
C ILE A 122 -13.10 0.57 22.64
N HIS A 123 -12.22 0.81 23.61
CA HIS A 123 -12.32 0.15 24.90
C HIS A 123 -13.46 0.81 25.69
N PHE A 124 -14.45 0.03 26.06
CA PHE A 124 -15.60 0.49 26.84
C PHE A 124 -15.47 0.10 28.30
N PRO A 125 -15.84 0.99 29.23
CA PRO A 125 -16.11 0.61 30.62
C PRO A 125 -17.21 -0.46 30.71
N ASP A 126 -17.12 -1.38 31.68
CA ASP A 126 -18.05 -2.51 31.83
C ASP A 126 -19.53 -2.09 31.84
N ASN A 127 -19.84 -0.95 32.47
CA ASN A 127 -21.21 -0.44 32.57
C ASN A 127 -21.82 -0.02 31.21
N PHE A 128 -21.03 0.12 30.15
CA PHE A 128 -21.55 0.45 28.81
C PHE A 128 -22.21 -0.76 28.15
N TYR A 129 -21.76 -1.97 28.45
CA TYR A 129 -22.37 -3.19 27.92
C TYR A 129 -23.81 -3.38 28.44
N ASP A 130 -24.08 -2.94 29.68
CA ASP A 130 -25.42 -2.96 30.28
C ASP A 130 -26.38 -1.92 29.66
N ILE A 131 -25.84 -0.84 29.07
CA ILE A 131 -26.63 0.20 28.40
C ILE A 131 -27.07 -0.26 27.00
N LEU A 132 -26.24 -1.05 26.33
CA LEU A 132 -26.50 -1.51 24.96
C LEU A 132 -27.70 -2.45 24.93
N SER A 133 -28.65 -2.19 24.02
CA SER A 133 -29.69 -3.17 23.68
C SER A 133 -29.08 -4.42 23.04
N ASP A 134 -29.78 -5.56 23.07
CA ASP A 134 -29.26 -6.79 22.44
C ASP A 134 -29.03 -6.62 20.93
N GLU A 135 -29.90 -5.87 20.26
CA GLU A 135 -29.77 -5.56 18.82
C GLU A 135 -28.53 -4.69 18.55
N ASP A 136 -28.31 -3.64 19.35
CA ASP A 136 -27.18 -2.74 19.19
C ASP A 136 -25.86 -3.42 19.59
N LEU A 137 -25.84 -4.25 20.65
CA LEU A 137 -24.66 -5.01 21.06
C LEU A 137 -24.29 -6.05 20.00
N ALA A 138 -25.26 -6.77 19.42
CA ALA A 138 -25.02 -7.69 18.32
C ALA A 138 -24.43 -6.97 17.10
N GLU A 139 -24.89 -5.75 16.81
CA GLU A 139 -24.34 -4.91 15.76
C GLU A 139 -22.91 -4.42 16.10
N CYS A 140 -22.64 -3.99 17.33
CA CYS A 140 -21.31 -3.61 17.79
C CYS A 140 -20.30 -4.77 17.61
N LEU A 141 -20.66 -5.98 18.05
CA LEU A 141 -19.82 -7.18 17.93
C LEU A 141 -19.50 -7.55 16.48
N LEU A 142 -20.36 -7.18 15.53
CA LEU A 142 -20.15 -7.39 14.09
C LEU A 142 -19.20 -6.35 13.45
N TYR A 143 -19.03 -5.19 14.09
CA TYR A 143 -18.12 -4.14 13.64
C TYR A 143 -16.77 -4.23 14.34
N ASP A 144 -16.75 -4.74 15.58
CA ASP A 144 -15.55 -4.92 16.38
C ASP A 144 -15.58 -6.27 17.09
N GLU A 145 -14.89 -7.26 16.50
CA GLU A 145 -14.78 -8.62 17.04
C GLU A 145 -14.03 -8.65 18.38
N SER A 146 -13.19 -7.66 18.65
CA SER A 146 -12.37 -7.63 19.86
C SER A 146 -13.20 -7.43 21.12
N MET A 147 -14.33 -6.71 21.00
CA MET A 147 -15.30 -6.50 22.07
C MET A 147 -15.82 -7.81 22.66
N MET A 148 -15.85 -8.91 21.88
CA MET A 148 -16.39 -10.18 22.35
C MET A 148 -15.69 -10.74 23.59
N ARG A 149 -14.39 -10.42 23.79
CA ARG A 149 -13.64 -10.83 24.98
C ARG A 149 -13.94 -9.97 26.21
N ASP A 150 -14.40 -8.76 25.97
CA ASP A 150 -14.63 -7.74 26.98
C ASP A 150 -16.10 -7.72 27.43
N VAL A 151 -17.02 -8.37 26.68
CA VAL A 151 -18.43 -8.52 27.11
C VAL A 151 -18.49 -9.36 28.39
N PRO A 152 -19.03 -8.82 29.50
CA PRO A 152 -19.19 -9.58 30.74
C PRO A 152 -20.04 -10.84 30.54
N GLU A 153 -19.70 -11.95 31.22
CA GLU A 153 -20.46 -13.21 31.10
C GLU A 153 -21.94 -13.03 31.41
N SER A 154 -22.27 -12.20 32.42
CA SER A 154 -23.64 -11.89 32.82
C SER A 154 -24.46 -11.15 31.76
N ARG A 155 -23.79 -10.53 30.76
CA ARG A 155 -24.46 -9.80 29.69
C ARG A 155 -24.97 -10.73 28.59
N TRP A 156 -24.42 -11.93 28.48
CA TRP A 156 -24.85 -12.90 27.47
C TRP A 156 -26.22 -13.49 27.82
N ASN A 157 -27.06 -13.61 26.80
CA ASN A 157 -28.33 -14.32 26.85
C ASN A 157 -28.59 -14.98 25.48
N SER A 158 -29.57 -15.89 25.41
CA SER A 158 -29.87 -16.63 24.17
C SER A 158 -30.36 -15.74 23.02
N GLU A 159 -31.08 -14.64 23.31
CA GLU A 159 -31.58 -13.72 22.29
C GLU A 159 -30.42 -12.96 21.62
N LEU A 160 -29.50 -12.40 22.42
CA LEU A 160 -28.28 -11.76 21.93
C LEU A 160 -27.44 -12.72 21.06
N ALA A 161 -27.24 -13.96 21.51
CA ALA A 161 -26.50 -14.95 20.74
C ALA A 161 -27.15 -15.24 19.37
N ILE A 162 -28.47 -15.37 19.33
CA ILE A 162 -29.24 -15.57 18.08
C ILE A 162 -29.13 -14.34 17.17
N LEU A 163 -29.30 -13.13 17.70
CA LEU A 163 -29.20 -11.89 16.92
C LEU A 163 -27.81 -11.73 16.30
N PHE A 164 -26.76 -11.94 17.10
CA PHE A 164 -25.38 -11.88 16.64
C PHE A 164 -25.07 -12.91 15.54
N SER A 165 -25.40 -14.19 15.79
CA SER A 165 -25.18 -15.25 14.79
C SER A 165 -25.96 -15.03 13.51
N LYS A 166 -27.20 -14.51 13.60
CA LYS A 166 -28.00 -14.16 12.42
C LYS A 166 -27.33 -13.06 11.59
N LYS A 167 -26.83 -12.00 12.23
CA LYS A 167 -26.11 -10.93 11.54
C LYS A 167 -24.83 -11.44 10.85
N LEU A 168 -24.10 -12.36 11.49
CA LEU A 168 -22.97 -13.05 10.86
C LEU A 168 -23.40 -13.83 9.61
N ALA A 169 -24.51 -14.57 9.71
CA ALA A 169 -25.09 -15.33 8.60
C ALA A 169 -25.47 -14.43 7.43
N ASP A 170 -26.17 -13.32 7.71
CA ASP A 170 -26.61 -12.35 6.71
C ASP A 170 -25.42 -11.70 5.98
N LYS A 171 -24.29 -11.49 6.68
CA LYS A 171 -23.06 -10.96 6.08
C LYS A 171 -22.19 -12.03 5.39
N GLY A 172 -22.39 -13.32 5.67
CA GLY A 172 -21.50 -14.40 5.26
C GLY A 172 -20.09 -14.24 5.84
N ALA A 173 -19.98 -13.77 7.09
CA ALA A 173 -18.73 -13.44 7.75
C ALA A 173 -18.23 -14.58 8.66
N TYR A 174 -16.91 -14.68 8.79
CA TYR A 174 -16.21 -15.69 9.60
C TYR A 174 -15.44 -15.02 10.74
N TYR A 175 -15.64 -15.48 11.98
CA TYR A 175 -14.83 -15.10 13.15
C TYR A 175 -14.24 -16.36 13.80
N ASP A 176 -12.93 -16.31 14.07
CA ASP A 176 -12.16 -17.44 14.58
C ASP A 176 -12.42 -17.73 16.07
N ARG A 177 -12.81 -16.72 16.85
CA ARG A 177 -12.84 -16.78 18.33
C ARG A 177 -14.18 -16.36 18.90
N ILE A 178 -15.24 -17.10 18.54
CA ILE A 178 -16.55 -16.89 19.15
C ILE A 178 -16.60 -17.55 20.53
N CYS A 179 -16.65 -16.73 21.58
CA CYS A 179 -16.66 -17.16 22.97
C CYS A 179 -18.00 -16.82 23.65
N ILE A 180 -19.08 -17.49 23.24
CA ILE A 180 -20.40 -17.32 23.86
C ILE A 180 -20.64 -18.43 24.89
N PRO A 181 -21.11 -18.13 26.12
CA PRO A 181 -21.38 -19.13 27.15
C PRO A 181 -22.30 -20.25 26.66
N GLU A 182 -22.04 -21.50 27.05
CA GLU A 182 -22.71 -22.69 26.52
C GLU A 182 -24.22 -22.66 26.78
N GLU A 183 -24.64 -22.11 27.91
CA GLU A 183 -26.04 -21.91 28.32
C GLU A 183 -26.81 -20.96 27.40
N CYS A 184 -26.13 -20.08 26.68
CA CYS A 184 -26.75 -19.15 25.73
C CYS A 184 -26.89 -19.76 24.33
N GLN A 185 -26.19 -20.86 24.05
CA GLN A 185 -26.13 -21.47 22.71
C GLN A 185 -27.36 -22.34 22.45
N SER A 186 -28.10 -22.04 21.39
CA SER A 186 -29.26 -22.82 20.92
C SER A 186 -28.99 -23.48 19.55
N ALA A 187 -29.90 -24.37 19.12
CA ALA A 187 -29.85 -24.94 17.77
C ALA A 187 -29.91 -23.85 16.68
N VAL A 188 -30.76 -22.84 16.86
CA VAL A 188 -30.90 -21.69 15.93
C VAL A 188 -29.60 -20.89 15.84
N TYR A 189 -28.92 -20.68 16.97
CA TYR A 189 -27.61 -20.02 17.01
C TYR A 189 -26.58 -20.78 16.16
N TRP A 190 -26.47 -22.10 16.35
CA TRP A 190 -25.53 -22.93 15.61
C TRP A 190 -25.89 -23.06 14.12
N GLU A 191 -27.19 -23.10 13.79
CA GLU A 191 -27.65 -23.08 12.41
C GLU A 191 -27.24 -21.77 11.71
N ASN A 192 -27.40 -20.63 12.37
CA ASN A 192 -26.95 -19.33 11.85
C ASN A 192 -25.43 -19.28 11.67
N LEU A 193 -24.65 -19.80 12.61
CA LEU A 193 -23.20 -19.91 12.43
C LEU A 193 -22.85 -20.77 11.21
N CYS A 194 -23.46 -21.95 11.07
CA CYS A 194 -23.26 -22.78 9.89
C CYS A 194 -23.65 -22.06 8.60
N LYS A 195 -24.73 -21.28 8.59
CA LYS A 195 -25.11 -20.43 7.44
C LYS A 195 -24.03 -19.39 7.10
N ALA A 196 -23.36 -18.83 8.11
CA ALA A 196 -22.32 -17.83 7.95
C ALA A 196 -21.05 -18.41 7.30
N ASP A 197 -20.56 -19.54 7.81
CA ASP A 197 -19.32 -20.14 7.30
C ASP A 197 -19.20 -21.67 7.48
N GLY A 198 -18.46 -22.30 6.57
CA GLY A 198 -18.18 -23.73 6.61
C GLY A 198 -17.28 -24.17 7.77
N TYR A 199 -16.48 -23.27 8.38
CA TYR A 199 -15.72 -23.59 9.59
C TYR A 199 -16.60 -24.04 10.76
N TYR A 200 -17.78 -23.45 10.91
CA TYR A 200 -18.63 -23.73 12.08
C TYR A 200 -19.21 -25.15 12.07
N TYR A 201 -19.23 -25.83 10.93
CA TYR A 201 -19.56 -27.26 10.85
C TYR A 201 -18.52 -28.12 11.58
N ARG A 202 -17.25 -27.69 11.57
CA ARG A 202 -16.14 -28.41 12.21
C ARG A 202 -16.20 -28.38 13.72
N ILE A 203 -16.68 -27.27 14.28
CA ILE A 203 -16.79 -27.06 15.73
C ILE A 203 -18.22 -27.25 16.26
N LEU A 204 -19.15 -27.70 15.42
CA LEU A 204 -20.54 -27.93 15.78
C LEU A 204 -20.64 -29.01 16.88
N PRO A 205 -21.20 -28.70 18.06
CA PRO A 205 -21.35 -29.68 19.14
C PRO A 205 -22.23 -30.87 18.73
N GLU A 206 -21.91 -32.07 19.24
CA GLU A 206 -22.63 -33.31 18.91
C GLU A 206 -24.14 -33.21 19.14
N LYS A 207 -24.55 -32.51 20.20
CA LYS A 207 -25.95 -32.31 20.58
C LYS A 207 -26.77 -31.49 19.58
N TYR A 208 -26.13 -30.82 18.62
CA TYR A 208 -26.76 -29.99 17.60
C TYR A 208 -26.56 -30.50 16.17
N LYS A 209 -26.02 -31.71 15.97
CA LYS A 209 -25.80 -32.26 14.62
C LYS A 209 -27.09 -32.59 13.87
N ASP A 210 -28.22 -32.65 14.55
CA ASP A 210 -29.55 -32.84 13.98
C ASP A 210 -30.00 -31.68 13.07
N ILE A 211 -29.40 -30.49 13.20
CA ILE A 211 -29.67 -29.34 12.31
C ILE A 211 -29.09 -29.53 10.90
N LEU A 212 -28.16 -30.48 10.72
CA LEU A 212 -27.46 -30.66 9.45
C LEU A 212 -28.43 -31.18 8.39
N SER A 213 -28.52 -30.44 7.29
CA SER A 213 -29.33 -30.78 6.13
C SER A 213 -28.62 -30.35 4.85
N GLU A 214 -29.00 -30.97 3.73
CA GLU A 214 -28.50 -30.54 2.42
C GLU A 214 -28.88 -29.07 2.12
N GLU A 215 -30.06 -28.63 2.56
CA GLU A 215 -30.50 -27.24 2.39
C GLU A 215 -29.57 -26.25 3.12
N LEU A 216 -29.22 -26.53 4.37
CA LEU A 216 -28.30 -25.72 5.16
C LEU A 216 -26.92 -25.65 4.49
N ILE A 217 -26.39 -26.79 4.06
CA ILE A 217 -25.08 -26.87 3.37
C ILE A 217 -25.09 -26.05 2.08
N LEU A 218 -26.12 -26.21 1.25
CA LEU A 218 -26.22 -25.46 -0.01
C LEU A 218 -26.39 -23.97 0.24
N PHE A 219 -27.09 -23.57 1.29
CA PHE A 219 -27.18 -22.17 1.72
C PHE A 219 -25.79 -21.63 2.09
N THR A 220 -25.04 -22.34 2.92
CA THR A 220 -23.68 -21.94 3.32
C THR A 220 -22.78 -21.81 2.10
N LEU A 221 -22.74 -22.82 1.22
CA LEU A 221 -21.89 -22.78 0.03
C LEU A 221 -22.25 -21.60 -0.87
N LYS A 222 -23.53 -21.22 -0.97
CA LYS A 222 -23.95 -20.07 -1.78
C LYS A 222 -23.53 -18.72 -1.18
N ASN A 223 -23.62 -18.56 0.13
CA ASN A 223 -23.54 -17.24 0.77
C ASN A 223 -22.21 -16.98 1.52
N SER A 224 -21.50 -18.03 1.96
CA SER A 224 -20.20 -17.86 2.63
C SER A 224 -19.19 -17.23 1.68
N LYS A 225 -18.43 -16.28 2.23
CA LYS A 225 -17.35 -15.56 1.54
C LYS A 225 -15.97 -16.20 1.77
N SER A 226 -15.88 -17.18 2.66
CA SER A 226 -14.60 -17.83 2.98
C SER A 226 -14.15 -18.74 1.84
N TYR A 227 -12.87 -18.64 1.50
CA TYR A 227 -12.25 -19.55 0.55
C TYR A 227 -12.08 -20.96 1.14
N ILE A 228 -11.66 -21.06 2.41
CA ILE A 228 -11.35 -22.34 3.08
C ILE A 228 -12.61 -22.98 3.68
N GLY A 229 -13.63 -22.19 4.01
CA GLY A 229 -14.89 -22.67 4.62
C GLY A 229 -15.50 -23.90 3.93
N PRO A 230 -15.67 -23.92 2.60
CA PRO A 230 -16.17 -25.09 1.87
C PRO A 230 -15.36 -26.38 2.10
N CYS A 231 -14.05 -26.27 2.33
CA CYS A 231 -13.18 -27.41 2.63
C CYS A 231 -13.46 -27.98 4.04
N HIS A 232 -13.50 -27.10 5.06
CA HIS A 232 -13.84 -27.50 6.44
C HIS A 232 -15.23 -28.13 6.55
N LEU A 233 -16.21 -27.58 5.82
CA LEU A 233 -17.54 -28.13 5.74
C LEU A 233 -17.47 -29.55 5.15
N PHE A 234 -16.82 -29.71 3.99
CA PHE A 234 -16.83 -30.98 3.27
C PHE A 234 -16.06 -32.11 3.97
N GLU A 235 -15.02 -31.75 4.73
CA GLU A 235 -14.29 -32.66 5.62
C GLU A 235 -15.22 -33.30 6.66
N THR A 236 -16.13 -32.52 7.24
CA THR A 236 -16.82 -32.87 8.48
C THR A 236 -18.26 -33.33 8.32
N ILE A 237 -18.94 -32.97 7.21
CA ILE A 237 -20.32 -33.42 6.99
C ILE A 237 -20.43 -34.94 6.82
N PRO A 238 -21.54 -35.56 7.27
CA PRO A 238 -21.82 -36.97 7.04
C PRO A 238 -21.81 -37.36 5.56
N ASP A 239 -21.38 -38.58 5.27
CA ASP A 239 -21.24 -39.10 3.90
C ASP A 239 -22.57 -39.14 3.13
N GLU A 240 -23.71 -39.22 3.83
CA GLU A 240 -25.06 -39.15 3.26
C GLU A 240 -25.39 -37.76 2.70
N LEU A 241 -24.86 -36.69 3.31
CA LEU A 241 -25.05 -35.30 2.88
C LEU A 241 -24.04 -34.87 1.80
N LYS A 242 -23.01 -35.69 1.52
CA LYS A 242 -22.12 -35.51 0.37
C LYS A 242 -22.82 -35.95 -0.92
N THR A 243 -23.90 -35.27 -1.29
CA THR A 243 -24.60 -35.51 -2.56
C THR A 243 -23.71 -35.09 -3.74
N ALA A 244 -24.09 -35.46 -4.97
CA ALA A 244 -23.32 -35.07 -6.16
C ALA A 244 -23.22 -33.54 -6.27
N LYS A 245 -24.31 -32.84 -5.95
CA LYS A 245 -24.40 -31.38 -6.00
C LYS A 245 -23.51 -30.72 -4.93
N VAL A 246 -23.60 -31.18 -3.69
CA VAL A 246 -22.76 -30.67 -2.59
C VAL A 246 -21.29 -30.91 -2.90
N SER A 247 -20.93 -32.14 -3.30
CA SER A 247 -19.55 -32.50 -3.61
C SER A 247 -18.97 -31.63 -4.73
N LEU A 248 -19.74 -31.39 -5.79
CA LEU A 248 -19.31 -30.55 -6.90
C LEU A 248 -19.09 -29.10 -6.45
N LEU A 249 -20.04 -28.51 -5.72
CA LEU A 249 -19.93 -27.13 -5.26
C LEU A 249 -18.75 -26.92 -4.29
N CYS A 250 -18.50 -27.88 -3.39
CA CYS A 250 -17.33 -27.85 -2.51
C CYS A 250 -16.02 -27.88 -3.32
N CYS A 251 -15.89 -28.82 -4.25
CA CYS A 251 -14.67 -28.97 -5.06
C CYS A 251 -14.44 -27.79 -6.02
N LEU A 252 -15.51 -27.20 -6.58
CA LEU A 252 -15.40 -26.00 -7.41
C LEU A 252 -14.90 -24.80 -6.59
N LYS A 253 -15.38 -24.63 -5.36
CA LYS A 253 -14.98 -23.52 -4.49
C LYS A 253 -13.57 -23.66 -3.92
N HIS A 254 -13.15 -24.88 -3.60
CA HIS A 254 -11.83 -25.13 -3.02
C HIS A 254 -11.24 -26.43 -3.54
N PHE A 255 -10.07 -26.37 -4.18
CA PHE A 255 -9.42 -27.51 -4.81
C PHE A 255 -9.14 -28.67 -3.84
N ALA A 256 -8.72 -28.37 -2.61
CA ALA A 256 -8.41 -29.40 -1.61
C ALA A 256 -9.65 -30.14 -1.07
N ALA A 257 -10.86 -29.64 -1.33
CA ALA A 257 -12.07 -30.38 -0.96
C ALA A 257 -12.13 -31.75 -1.68
N ILE A 258 -11.41 -31.92 -2.78
CA ILE A 258 -11.33 -33.19 -3.51
C ILE A 258 -10.82 -34.35 -2.64
N GLU A 259 -10.03 -34.07 -1.61
CA GLU A 259 -9.48 -35.10 -0.69
C GLU A 259 -10.59 -35.83 0.10
N TYR A 260 -11.71 -35.15 0.32
CA TYR A 260 -12.87 -35.69 1.04
C TYR A 260 -13.99 -36.20 0.12
N LEU A 261 -13.72 -36.27 -1.19
CA LEU A 261 -14.68 -36.72 -2.19
C LEU A 261 -15.03 -38.20 -1.98
N PRO A 262 -16.31 -38.57 -1.83
CA PRO A 262 -16.72 -39.96 -1.71
C PRO A 262 -16.26 -40.81 -2.90
N LYS A 263 -15.83 -42.05 -2.64
CA LYS A 263 -15.34 -43.00 -3.67
C LYS A 263 -16.27 -43.15 -4.86
N ARG A 264 -17.59 -43.08 -4.65
CA ARG A 264 -18.63 -43.15 -5.70
C ARG A 264 -18.56 -42.03 -6.75
N TYR A 265 -17.87 -40.92 -6.47
CA TYR A 265 -17.71 -39.79 -7.38
C TYR A 265 -16.27 -39.60 -7.88
N GLN A 266 -15.33 -40.46 -7.48
CA GLN A 266 -13.95 -40.45 -7.97
C GLN A 266 -13.88 -41.09 -9.36
N ILE A 267 -14.43 -40.40 -10.36
CA ILE A 267 -14.53 -40.82 -11.75
C ILE A 267 -14.20 -39.65 -12.68
N ASP A 268 -13.66 -39.95 -13.87
CA ASP A 268 -13.23 -38.93 -14.84
C ASP A 268 -14.30 -37.88 -15.15
N LYS A 269 -15.56 -38.31 -15.32
CA LYS A 269 -16.67 -37.40 -15.60
C LYS A 269 -16.86 -36.33 -14.51
N PHE A 270 -16.58 -36.64 -13.25
CA PHE A 270 -16.69 -35.66 -12.16
C PHE A 270 -15.57 -34.61 -12.25
N TYR A 271 -14.34 -35.08 -12.43
CA TYR A 271 -13.15 -34.23 -12.59
C TYR A 271 -13.21 -33.38 -13.87
N GLU A 272 -13.79 -33.90 -14.94
CA GLU A 272 -14.02 -33.17 -16.19
C GLU A 272 -14.92 -31.95 -15.97
N ILE A 273 -15.99 -32.08 -15.18
CA ILE A 273 -16.87 -30.95 -14.84
C ILE A 273 -16.10 -29.89 -14.03
N LEU A 274 -15.20 -30.29 -13.12
CA LEU A 274 -14.34 -29.35 -12.40
C LEU A 274 -13.42 -28.59 -13.36
N SER A 275 -12.80 -29.31 -14.29
CA SER A 275 -11.94 -28.75 -15.31
C SER A 275 -12.68 -27.79 -16.25
N ASP A 276 -13.91 -28.13 -16.66
CA ASP A 276 -14.78 -27.27 -17.48
C ASP A 276 -15.08 -25.92 -16.81
N HIS A 277 -14.98 -25.85 -15.48
CA HIS A 277 -15.18 -24.63 -14.68
C HIS A 277 -13.86 -24.03 -14.17
N GLY A 278 -12.72 -24.41 -14.75
CA GLY A 278 -11.40 -23.82 -14.46
C GLY A 278 -10.75 -24.32 -13.17
N GLN A 279 -11.34 -25.29 -12.48
CA GLN A 279 -10.75 -25.87 -11.28
C GLN A 279 -9.87 -27.06 -11.67
N ASN A 280 -8.63 -26.81 -12.11
CA ASN A 280 -7.64 -27.87 -12.42
C ASN A 280 -6.67 -28.12 -11.25
N SER A 281 -6.64 -27.24 -10.25
CA SER A 281 -5.71 -27.36 -9.12
C SER A 281 -5.95 -28.61 -8.25
N PHE A 282 -7.09 -29.29 -8.39
CA PHE A 282 -7.34 -30.58 -7.72
C PHE A 282 -6.33 -31.66 -8.14
N LEU A 283 -5.69 -31.53 -9.29
CA LEU A 283 -4.64 -32.46 -9.75
C LEU A 283 -3.47 -32.55 -8.75
N ASN A 284 -3.24 -31.52 -7.94
CA ASN A 284 -2.20 -31.52 -6.91
C ASN A 284 -2.60 -32.31 -5.64
N CYS A 285 -3.89 -32.62 -5.49
CA CYS A 285 -4.45 -33.32 -4.32
C CYS A 285 -4.80 -34.78 -4.59
N ILE A 286 -4.74 -35.24 -5.83
CA ILE A 286 -5.07 -36.61 -6.21
C ILE A 286 -3.86 -37.37 -6.75
N HIS A 287 -3.89 -38.69 -6.66
CA HIS A 287 -2.93 -39.52 -7.37
C HIS A 287 -3.31 -39.58 -8.86
N LEU A 288 -2.44 -39.09 -9.74
CA LEU A 288 -2.74 -38.99 -11.19
C LEU A 288 -2.98 -40.33 -11.89
N ASN A 289 -2.64 -41.46 -11.25
CA ASN A 289 -2.97 -42.80 -11.75
C ASN A 289 -4.44 -43.19 -11.54
N THR A 290 -5.23 -42.38 -10.81
CA THR A 290 -6.67 -42.62 -10.61
C THR A 290 -7.55 -41.97 -11.68
N ILE A 291 -6.98 -41.21 -12.61
CA ILE A 291 -7.67 -40.56 -13.73
C ILE A 291 -7.10 -41.02 -15.06
N SER A 292 -7.86 -40.96 -16.15
CA SER A 292 -7.32 -41.25 -17.48
C SER A 292 -6.28 -40.24 -17.97
N LYS A 293 -5.45 -40.66 -18.92
CA LYS A 293 -4.50 -39.78 -19.62
C LYS A 293 -5.23 -38.67 -20.38
N GLU A 294 -6.35 -39.02 -21.03
CA GLU A 294 -7.17 -38.10 -21.83
C GLU A 294 -7.70 -36.95 -20.96
N LEU A 295 -8.20 -37.26 -19.76
CA LEU A 295 -8.62 -36.25 -18.79
C LEU A 295 -7.45 -35.40 -18.30
N LEU A 296 -6.31 -36.03 -17.94
CA LEU A 296 -5.13 -35.28 -17.49
C LEU A 296 -4.67 -34.27 -18.53
N LEU A 297 -4.55 -34.69 -19.80
CA LEU A 297 -4.18 -33.83 -20.91
C LEU A 297 -5.15 -32.66 -21.06
N LYS A 298 -6.46 -32.94 -21.02
CA LYS A 298 -7.51 -31.93 -21.10
C LYS A 298 -7.44 -30.92 -19.96
N CYS A 299 -7.14 -31.37 -18.73
CA CYS A 299 -6.96 -30.48 -17.59
C CYS A 299 -5.73 -29.58 -17.76
N ILE A 300 -4.57 -30.14 -18.15
CA ILE A 300 -3.33 -29.37 -18.35
C ILE A 300 -3.50 -28.33 -19.45
N GLN A 301 -4.15 -28.68 -20.58
CA GLN A 301 -4.39 -27.75 -21.69
C GLN A 301 -5.28 -26.55 -21.30
N ARG A 302 -6.06 -26.67 -20.24
CA ARG A 302 -6.94 -25.62 -19.71
C ARG A 302 -6.37 -24.91 -18.49
N GLU A 303 -5.23 -25.36 -17.99
CA GLU A 303 -4.65 -24.84 -16.77
C GLU A 303 -3.99 -23.48 -17.04
N GLU A 304 -4.41 -22.43 -16.35
CA GLU A 304 -3.76 -21.11 -16.46
C GLU A 304 -2.49 -21.03 -15.57
N GLY A 305 -2.34 -21.98 -14.65
CA GLY A 305 -1.32 -22.05 -13.61
C GLY A 305 -0.13 -22.97 -13.93
N LYS A 306 0.67 -23.22 -12.89
CA LYS A 306 1.83 -24.12 -12.98
C LYS A 306 1.43 -25.54 -12.62
N PHE A 307 1.75 -26.48 -13.48
CA PHE A 307 1.62 -27.90 -13.20
C PHE A 307 2.90 -28.46 -12.56
N GLY A 308 2.77 -29.04 -11.37
CA GLY A 308 3.88 -29.64 -10.60
C GLY A 308 3.66 -31.11 -10.21
N GLY A 309 2.59 -31.74 -10.69
CA GLY A 309 2.23 -33.11 -10.34
C GLY A 309 3.19 -34.16 -10.91
N LYS A 310 3.41 -35.25 -10.17
CA LYS A 310 4.21 -36.39 -10.66
C LYS A 310 3.37 -37.24 -11.62
N ILE A 311 3.59 -37.07 -12.92
CA ILE A 311 2.87 -37.81 -13.99
C ILE A 311 3.35 -39.27 -14.03
N PRO A 312 2.43 -40.26 -14.11
CA PRO A 312 2.78 -41.67 -14.30
C PRO A 312 3.61 -41.91 -15.56
N GLU A 313 4.62 -42.77 -15.49
CA GLU A 313 5.52 -43.04 -16.64
C GLU A 313 4.76 -43.52 -17.89
N SER A 314 3.67 -44.28 -17.69
CA SER A 314 2.83 -44.81 -18.77
C SER A 314 2.01 -43.76 -19.53
N TYR A 315 1.90 -42.52 -19.02
CA TYR A 315 1.09 -41.47 -19.65
C TYR A 315 1.87 -40.61 -20.62
N TRP A 316 3.20 -40.63 -20.56
CA TRP A 316 4.01 -39.79 -21.41
C TRP A 316 3.95 -40.22 -22.86
N ASP A 317 3.61 -39.26 -23.70
CA ASP A 317 3.77 -39.24 -25.14
C ASP A 317 4.18 -37.82 -25.58
N GLU A 318 4.36 -37.62 -26.88
CA GLU A 318 4.77 -36.32 -27.43
C GLU A 318 3.76 -35.21 -27.10
N GLU A 319 2.46 -35.51 -27.20
CA GLU A 319 1.39 -34.53 -26.99
C GLU A 319 1.34 -34.05 -25.53
N LEU A 320 1.37 -34.98 -24.58
CA LEU A 320 1.41 -34.64 -23.15
C LEU A 320 2.70 -33.91 -22.79
N ALA A 321 3.84 -34.30 -23.37
CA ALA A 321 5.12 -33.63 -23.10
C ALA A 321 5.10 -32.16 -23.54
N VAL A 322 4.57 -31.87 -24.73
CA VAL A 322 4.39 -30.50 -25.22
C VAL A 322 3.40 -29.73 -24.35
N ALA A 323 2.27 -30.35 -23.96
CA ALA A 323 1.29 -29.71 -23.09
C ALA A 323 1.88 -29.33 -21.71
N VAL A 324 2.65 -30.24 -21.09
CA VAL A 324 3.33 -29.98 -19.81
C VAL A 324 4.39 -28.89 -19.95
N ALA A 325 5.13 -28.88 -21.06
CA ALA A 325 6.16 -27.87 -21.34
C ALA A 325 5.61 -26.43 -21.30
N GLY A 326 4.36 -26.23 -21.71
CA GLY A 326 3.70 -24.92 -21.66
C GLY A 326 3.29 -24.45 -20.26
N HIS A 327 3.24 -25.36 -19.29
CA HIS A 327 2.68 -25.13 -17.95
C HIS A 327 3.68 -25.41 -16.82
N THR A 328 4.93 -25.74 -17.13
CA THR A 328 5.96 -25.99 -16.12
C THR A 328 7.12 -25.00 -16.22
N ASP A 329 7.80 -24.78 -15.10
CA ASP A 329 9.06 -24.03 -15.03
C ASP A 329 10.28 -24.98 -14.91
N GLU A 330 10.05 -26.29 -14.82
CA GLU A 330 11.11 -27.28 -14.57
C GLU A 330 11.15 -28.34 -15.68
N LEU A 331 12.12 -28.25 -16.58
CA LEU A 331 12.28 -29.20 -17.69
C LEU A 331 12.51 -30.65 -17.21
N LYS A 332 13.07 -30.80 -16.00
CA LYS A 332 13.34 -32.11 -15.38
C LYS A 332 12.08 -32.94 -15.12
N ILE A 333 10.90 -32.32 -15.04
CA ILE A 333 9.61 -33.02 -14.87
C ILE A 333 9.31 -33.88 -16.10
N ILE A 334 9.71 -33.42 -17.30
CA ILE A 334 9.54 -34.17 -18.54
C ILE A 334 10.68 -35.20 -18.65
N PRO A 335 10.38 -36.50 -18.82
CA PRO A 335 11.40 -37.53 -19.00
C PRO A 335 12.26 -37.26 -20.22
N THR A 336 13.56 -37.58 -20.15
CA THR A 336 14.53 -37.31 -21.22
C THR A 336 14.11 -37.86 -22.59
N ALA A 337 13.42 -39.00 -22.61
CA ALA A 337 12.93 -39.64 -23.85
C ALA A 337 11.94 -38.77 -24.65
N TRP A 338 11.26 -37.82 -23.99
CA TRP A 338 10.22 -36.97 -24.58
C TRP A 338 10.65 -35.51 -24.73
N ARG A 339 11.92 -35.18 -24.48
CA ARG A 339 12.43 -33.81 -24.62
C ARG A 339 12.83 -33.51 -26.07
N THR A 340 11.82 -33.34 -26.92
CA THR A 340 11.98 -33.04 -28.34
C THR A 340 12.19 -31.56 -28.60
N LYS A 341 12.47 -31.19 -29.87
CA LYS A 341 12.63 -29.79 -30.28
C LYS A 341 11.36 -28.98 -30.00
N GLU A 342 10.17 -29.55 -30.21
CA GLU A 342 8.90 -28.86 -29.94
C GLU A 342 8.68 -28.63 -28.45
N VAL A 343 9.02 -29.61 -27.59
CA VAL A 343 9.01 -29.41 -26.13
C VAL A 343 9.91 -28.25 -25.71
N TYR A 344 11.13 -28.16 -26.25
CA TYR A 344 12.03 -27.03 -25.92
C TYR A 344 11.45 -25.69 -26.39
N LYS A 345 10.87 -25.62 -27.59
CA LYS A 345 10.24 -24.40 -28.11
C LYS A 345 9.12 -23.93 -27.19
N THR A 346 8.18 -24.81 -26.85
CA THR A 346 7.05 -24.48 -25.98
C THR A 346 7.51 -24.07 -24.57
N PHE A 347 8.50 -24.78 -24.03
CA PHE A 347 9.07 -24.48 -22.72
C PHE A 347 9.76 -23.11 -22.66
N VAL A 348 10.52 -22.77 -23.71
CA VAL A 348 11.26 -21.50 -23.80
C VAL A 348 10.34 -20.33 -24.17
N SER A 349 9.29 -20.54 -24.98
CA SER A 349 8.34 -19.48 -25.31
C SER A 349 7.58 -18.97 -24.08
N LYS A 350 7.36 -19.83 -23.08
CA LYS A 350 6.71 -19.45 -21.83
C LYS A 350 7.54 -18.46 -21.01
N ARG A 351 8.85 -18.71 -20.90
CA ARG A 351 9.83 -17.84 -20.24
C ARG A 351 11.17 -17.99 -20.92
N GLY A 352 11.67 -16.91 -21.52
CA GLY A 352 12.96 -16.94 -22.24
C GLY A 352 14.15 -17.40 -21.41
N THR A 353 14.13 -17.21 -20.08
CA THR A 353 15.18 -17.71 -19.17
C THR A 353 15.27 -19.23 -19.12
N ASN A 354 14.19 -19.95 -19.44
CA ASN A 354 14.13 -21.41 -19.43
C ASN A 354 15.14 -22.06 -20.39
N ILE A 355 15.69 -21.31 -21.35
CA ILE A 355 16.75 -21.78 -22.24
C ILE A 355 17.98 -22.28 -21.47
N GLU A 356 18.22 -21.82 -20.25
CA GLU A 356 19.32 -22.29 -19.38
C GLU A 356 19.22 -23.78 -19.03
N GLN A 357 18.00 -24.33 -18.99
CA GLN A 357 17.75 -25.73 -18.66
C GLN A 357 17.85 -26.63 -19.89
N VAL A 358 17.84 -26.06 -21.10
CA VAL A 358 17.93 -26.80 -22.35
C VAL A 358 19.37 -27.30 -22.54
N PRO A 359 19.58 -28.57 -22.92
CA PRO A 359 20.91 -29.08 -23.24
C PRO A 359 21.63 -28.20 -24.29
N LYS A 360 22.89 -27.83 -24.05
CA LYS A 360 23.65 -26.91 -24.92
C LYS A 360 23.70 -27.34 -26.40
N ASN A 361 23.66 -28.65 -26.66
CA ASN A 361 23.67 -29.22 -28.00
C ASN A 361 22.30 -29.15 -28.72
N ALA A 362 21.22 -28.88 -27.99
CA ALA A 362 19.87 -28.70 -28.53
C ALA A 362 19.50 -27.22 -28.73
N ILE A 363 20.33 -26.29 -28.23
CA ILE A 363 20.15 -24.86 -28.45
C ILE A 363 20.59 -24.53 -29.88
N ASP A 364 19.71 -23.90 -30.65
CA ASP A 364 19.98 -23.34 -31.97
C ASP A 364 19.54 -21.86 -32.02
N GLU A 365 19.82 -21.18 -33.13
CA GLU A 365 19.49 -19.76 -33.29
C GLU A 365 17.97 -19.50 -33.21
N GLU A 366 17.14 -20.42 -33.72
CA GLU A 366 15.68 -20.34 -33.67
C GLU A 366 15.18 -20.32 -32.21
N LEU A 367 15.69 -21.23 -31.38
CA LEU A 367 15.34 -21.31 -29.96
C LEU A 367 15.81 -20.08 -29.18
N CYS A 368 17.00 -19.55 -29.50
CA CYS A 368 17.49 -18.29 -28.93
C CYS A 368 16.56 -17.12 -29.25
N LEU A 369 16.05 -17.02 -30.49
CA LEU A 369 15.11 -15.96 -30.87
C LEU A 369 13.76 -16.10 -30.16
N ILE A 370 13.24 -17.32 -30.02
CA ILE A 370 12.01 -17.60 -29.23
C ILE A 370 12.20 -17.15 -27.77
N ALA A 371 13.39 -17.38 -27.20
CA ALA A 371 13.70 -16.91 -25.85
C ALA A 371 13.67 -15.38 -25.76
N MET A 372 14.24 -14.69 -26.75
CA MET A 372 14.26 -13.23 -26.82
C MET A 372 12.86 -12.64 -27.02
N GLU A 373 11.99 -13.32 -27.79
CA GLU A 373 10.58 -12.95 -27.98
C GLU A 373 9.78 -13.04 -26.67
N SER A 374 10.09 -14.02 -25.82
CA SER A 374 9.43 -14.20 -24.52
C SER A 374 9.85 -13.13 -23.49
N ASN A 375 11.16 -12.92 -23.32
CA ASN A 375 11.72 -11.90 -22.43
C ASN A 375 13.18 -11.62 -22.78
N SER A 376 13.40 -10.68 -23.71
CA SER A 376 14.73 -10.33 -24.23
C SER A 376 15.73 -9.95 -23.15
N PHE A 377 15.33 -9.13 -22.17
CA PHE A 377 16.18 -8.67 -21.08
C PHE A 377 16.76 -9.84 -20.25
N ALA A 378 15.91 -10.79 -19.87
CA ALA A 378 16.33 -11.90 -19.03
C ALA A 378 16.96 -13.04 -19.85
N ALA A 379 16.45 -13.33 -21.04
CA ALA A 379 16.93 -14.41 -21.91
C ALA A 379 18.37 -14.19 -22.38
N LEU A 380 18.76 -12.94 -22.68
CA LEU A 380 20.07 -12.63 -23.24
C LEU A 380 21.25 -13.11 -22.38
N ARG A 381 21.05 -13.18 -21.06
CA ARG A 381 22.04 -13.67 -20.07
C ARG A 381 22.32 -15.17 -20.19
N TYR A 382 21.36 -15.93 -20.71
CA TYR A 382 21.43 -17.39 -20.80
C TYR A 382 21.71 -17.89 -22.22
N ILE A 383 21.64 -17.01 -23.22
CA ILE A 383 22.01 -17.35 -24.60
C ILE A 383 23.52 -17.63 -24.68
N PRO A 384 23.94 -18.79 -25.20
CA PRO A 384 25.35 -19.12 -25.35
C PRO A 384 26.11 -18.12 -26.24
N GLU A 385 27.34 -17.77 -25.85
CA GLU A 385 28.17 -16.81 -26.60
C GLU A 385 28.41 -17.23 -28.07
N ASN A 386 28.51 -18.53 -28.35
CA ASN A 386 28.65 -19.05 -29.72
C ASN A 386 27.42 -18.81 -30.62
N MET A 387 26.27 -18.48 -30.03
CA MET A 387 25.04 -18.15 -30.77
C MET A 387 24.91 -16.64 -31.06
N LYS A 388 25.67 -15.79 -30.37
CA LYS A 388 25.64 -14.32 -30.51
C LYS A 388 26.42 -13.84 -31.74
N THR A 389 26.10 -14.41 -32.90
CA THR A 389 26.71 -14.08 -34.19
C THR A 389 26.16 -12.77 -34.75
N ASP A 390 26.79 -12.23 -35.79
CA ASP A 390 26.29 -11.05 -36.50
C ASP A 390 24.86 -11.27 -37.03
N SER A 391 24.55 -12.46 -37.56
CA SER A 391 23.22 -12.80 -38.07
C SER A 391 22.16 -12.83 -36.97
N PHE A 392 22.51 -13.31 -35.78
CA PHE A 392 21.63 -13.29 -34.61
C PHE A 392 21.28 -11.85 -34.21
N TRP A 393 22.28 -10.97 -34.08
CA TRP A 393 22.05 -9.57 -33.72
C TRP A 393 21.25 -8.80 -34.76
N GLU A 394 21.48 -9.05 -36.05
CA GLU A 394 20.67 -8.48 -37.13
C GLU A 394 19.19 -8.86 -36.99
N LYS A 395 18.89 -10.14 -36.70
CA LYS A 395 17.51 -10.60 -36.46
C LYS A 395 16.90 -10.03 -35.19
N VAL A 396 17.69 -9.88 -34.12
CA VAL A 396 17.24 -9.24 -32.87
C VAL A 396 16.83 -7.79 -33.13
N ILE A 397 17.57 -7.06 -33.95
CA ILE A 397 17.26 -5.66 -34.30
C ILE A 397 16.05 -5.60 -35.23
N ASP A 398 16.03 -6.40 -36.30
CA ASP A 398 14.94 -6.44 -37.28
C ASP A 398 13.58 -6.77 -36.65
N ARG A 399 13.57 -7.73 -35.71
CA ARG A 399 12.37 -8.11 -34.95
C ARG A 399 12.15 -7.28 -33.68
N ASN A 400 12.99 -6.30 -33.41
CA ASN A 400 12.92 -5.43 -32.24
C ASN A 400 12.93 -6.18 -30.87
N LEU A 401 13.70 -7.27 -30.79
CA LEU A 401 13.78 -8.19 -29.65
C LEU A 401 14.81 -7.77 -28.58
N PHE A 402 14.82 -6.51 -28.18
CA PHE A 402 15.70 -6.00 -27.13
C PHE A 402 15.00 -4.97 -26.26
N TYR A 403 15.44 -4.88 -25.00
CA TYR A 403 14.84 -4.00 -24.01
C TYR A 403 15.46 -2.60 -24.07
N LYS A 404 16.79 -2.51 -23.98
CA LYS A 404 17.55 -1.26 -24.11
C LYS A 404 18.57 -1.35 -25.24
N VAL A 405 18.89 -0.21 -25.83
CA VAL A 405 19.98 -0.11 -26.82
C VAL A 405 21.32 -0.53 -26.20
N SER A 406 21.54 -0.22 -24.92
CA SER A 406 22.74 -0.59 -24.16
C SER A 406 22.94 -2.09 -23.97
N ASP A 407 21.90 -2.92 -24.15
CA ASP A 407 22.00 -4.38 -24.10
C ASP A 407 22.69 -4.97 -25.34
N LEU A 408 22.76 -4.20 -26.43
CA LEU A 408 23.35 -4.62 -27.70
C LEU A 408 24.87 -4.33 -27.74
N PRO A 409 25.67 -5.13 -28.47
CA PRO A 409 27.08 -4.81 -28.69
C PRO A 409 27.26 -3.43 -29.34
N GLU A 410 28.32 -2.70 -28.97
CA GLU A 410 28.57 -1.30 -29.37
C GLU A 410 28.43 -1.06 -30.90
N LYS A 411 28.86 -2.03 -31.71
CA LYS A 411 28.74 -2.01 -33.18
C LYS A 411 27.31 -1.79 -33.67
N TYR A 412 26.31 -2.30 -32.95
CA TYR A 412 24.90 -2.30 -33.34
C TYR A 412 24.07 -1.20 -32.68
N GLN A 413 24.55 -0.60 -31.59
CA GLN A 413 23.80 0.38 -30.81
C GLN A 413 23.35 1.58 -31.66
N LYS A 414 24.21 2.06 -32.57
CA LYS A 414 23.88 3.17 -33.46
C LYS A 414 22.75 2.84 -34.44
N GLN A 415 22.72 1.61 -34.95
CA GLN A 415 21.67 1.15 -35.87
C GLN A 415 20.34 0.93 -35.15
N ALA A 416 20.39 0.44 -33.92
CA ALA A 416 19.23 0.12 -33.10
C ALA A 416 18.68 1.32 -32.30
N TRP A 417 19.35 2.47 -32.35
CA TRP A 417 18.96 3.62 -31.55
C TRP A 417 17.64 4.22 -32.04
N THR A 418 16.68 4.30 -31.14
CA THR A 418 15.46 5.09 -31.25
C THR A 418 15.15 5.71 -29.88
N PRO A 419 14.58 6.93 -29.83
CA PRO A 419 14.35 7.61 -28.55
C PRO A 419 13.39 6.82 -27.64
N GLU A 420 12.42 6.09 -28.21
CA GLU A 420 11.43 5.28 -27.47
C GLU A 420 12.05 4.06 -26.75
N LYS A 421 13.25 3.64 -27.14
CA LYS A 421 13.95 2.46 -26.58
C LYS A 421 14.97 2.81 -25.49
N CYS A 422 15.12 4.09 -25.18
CA CYS A 422 15.95 4.55 -24.06
C CYS A 422 15.08 4.63 -22.80
N CYS A 423 15.51 4.00 -21.70
CA CYS A 423 14.83 4.11 -20.40
C CYS A 423 15.44 5.21 -19.50
N SER A 424 16.59 5.76 -19.88
CA SER A 424 17.30 6.83 -19.18
C SER A 424 18.29 7.49 -20.13
N LEU A 425 18.79 8.69 -19.79
CA LEU A 425 19.87 9.33 -20.56
C LEU A 425 21.15 8.50 -20.63
N SER A 426 21.39 7.63 -19.64
CA SER A 426 22.52 6.71 -19.64
C SER A 426 22.42 5.58 -20.68
N ASP A 427 21.22 5.31 -21.21
CA ASP A 427 21.04 4.32 -22.29
C ASP A 427 21.42 4.88 -23.67
N ILE A 428 21.56 6.22 -23.81
CA ILE A 428 22.01 6.85 -25.05
C ILE A 428 23.49 6.52 -25.25
N PRO A 429 23.87 5.88 -26.38
CA PRO A 429 25.26 5.54 -26.65
C PRO A 429 26.17 6.77 -26.56
N SER A 430 27.35 6.64 -25.95
CA SER A 430 28.27 7.78 -25.73
C SER A 430 28.62 8.55 -27.00
N LYS A 431 28.69 7.86 -28.15
CA LYS A 431 28.93 8.45 -29.48
C LYS A 431 27.75 9.25 -30.04
N LEU A 432 26.56 9.13 -29.45
CA LEU A 432 25.31 9.80 -29.81
C LEU A 432 24.82 10.75 -28.71
N LYS A 433 25.53 10.89 -27.59
CA LYS A 433 25.11 11.71 -26.44
C LYS A 433 25.41 13.20 -26.70
N ASP A 434 24.66 13.78 -27.62
CA ASP A 434 24.64 15.21 -27.91
C ASP A 434 23.27 15.84 -27.56
N GLU A 435 23.16 17.17 -27.68
CA GLU A 435 21.94 17.89 -27.31
C GLU A 435 20.71 17.44 -28.10
N ASP A 436 20.86 17.07 -29.37
CA ASP A 436 19.72 16.75 -30.24
C ASP A 436 19.15 15.37 -29.92
N HIS A 437 19.99 14.36 -29.65
CA HIS A 437 19.53 13.04 -29.24
C HIS A 437 18.94 13.04 -27.82
N VAL A 438 19.51 13.85 -26.91
CA VAL A 438 18.96 14.03 -25.56
C VAL A 438 17.57 14.69 -25.62
N LEU A 439 17.41 15.73 -26.44
CA LEU A 439 16.11 16.36 -26.66
C LEU A 439 15.11 15.40 -27.28
N ALA A 440 15.51 14.64 -28.32
CA ALA A 440 14.64 13.64 -28.95
C ALA A 440 14.16 12.58 -27.93
N TYR A 441 15.02 12.14 -27.00
CA TYR A 441 14.60 11.27 -25.90
C TYR A 441 13.60 11.97 -24.97
N LEU A 442 13.90 13.20 -24.49
CA LEU A 442 13.04 13.93 -23.56
C LEU A 442 11.65 14.24 -24.16
N GLU A 443 11.57 14.45 -25.48
CA GLU A 443 10.32 14.64 -26.22
C GLU A 443 9.42 13.41 -26.20
N THR A 444 9.97 12.19 -26.11
CA THR A 444 9.17 10.96 -25.99
C THR A 444 8.61 10.71 -24.59
N ARG A 445 9.13 11.40 -23.56
CA ARG A 445 8.76 11.16 -22.17
C ARG A 445 7.60 12.06 -21.76
N GLU A 446 6.60 11.50 -21.08
CA GLU A 446 5.53 12.29 -20.45
C GLU A 446 6.04 13.02 -19.19
N HIS A 447 6.82 12.33 -18.37
CA HIS A 447 7.40 12.84 -17.13
C HIS A 447 8.92 12.73 -17.15
N ILE A 448 9.60 13.76 -16.63
CA ILE A 448 11.06 13.85 -16.64
C ILE A 448 11.58 13.53 -15.24
N LEU A 449 12.57 12.63 -15.16
CA LEU A 449 13.12 12.17 -13.88
C LEU A 449 14.34 13.02 -13.49
N PRO A 450 14.51 13.40 -12.21
CA PRO A 450 15.61 14.24 -11.81
C PRO A 450 16.99 13.58 -11.91
N SER A 451 17.03 12.26 -11.86
CA SER A 451 18.26 11.48 -12.09
C SER A 451 18.81 11.66 -13.51
N ASP A 452 18.00 12.08 -14.47
CA ASP A 452 18.48 12.34 -15.84
C ASP A 452 19.42 13.56 -15.86
N PHE A 453 19.28 14.54 -14.95
CA PHE A 453 20.09 15.75 -14.98
C PHE A 453 21.50 15.59 -14.42
N GLU A 454 21.80 14.53 -13.65
CA GLU A 454 23.13 14.38 -13.06
C GLU A 454 24.23 14.16 -14.12
N GLU A 455 23.87 13.63 -15.29
CA GLU A 455 24.85 13.22 -16.31
C GLU A 455 25.07 14.22 -17.44
N PHE A 456 24.08 15.04 -17.80
CA PHE A 456 24.16 15.94 -18.95
C PHE A 456 23.20 17.15 -18.80
N GLN A 457 23.75 18.34 -18.54
CA GLN A 457 22.98 19.59 -18.44
C GLN A 457 23.49 20.63 -19.43
N THR A 458 22.58 21.20 -20.21
CA THR A 458 22.81 22.41 -21.00
C THR A 458 21.64 23.35 -20.85
N GLN A 459 21.83 24.65 -21.07
CA GLN A 459 20.76 25.64 -20.93
C GLN A 459 19.55 25.29 -21.83
N LYS A 460 19.78 24.81 -23.05
CA LYS A 460 18.73 24.41 -23.99
C LYS A 460 17.84 23.29 -23.44
N ILE A 461 18.46 22.28 -22.80
CA ILE A 461 17.73 21.16 -22.18
C ILE A 461 16.94 21.64 -20.97
N ILE A 462 17.57 22.40 -20.07
CA ILE A 462 16.89 22.93 -18.88
C ILE A 462 15.72 23.83 -19.27
N ASP A 463 15.88 24.66 -20.29
CA ASP A 463 14.80 25.51 -20.82
C ASP A 463 13.63 24.66 -21.35
N HIS A 464 13.92 23.59 -22.11
CA HIS A 464 12.89 22.68 -22.61
C HIS A 464 12.11 22.02 -21.46
N VAL A 465 12.81 21.47 -20.47
CA VAL A 465 12.20 20.80 -19.30
C VAL A 465 11.37 21.79 -18.48
N MET A 466 11.96 22.91 -18.07
CA MET A 466 11.30 23.86 -17.16
C MET A 466 10.09 24.55 -17.82
N ASN A 467 10.05 24.66 -19.14
CA ASN A 467 8.88 25.17 -19.88
C ASN A 467 7.69 24.20 -19.87
N ARG A 468 7.92 22.89 -19.70
CA ARG A 468 6.87 21.88 -19.63
C ARG A 468 6.23 21.77 -18.24
N GLU A 469 6.90 22.29 -17.22
CA GLU A 469 6.44 22.23 -15.84
C GLU A 469 5.67 23.50 -15.45
N HIS A 470 4.44 23.31 -14.99
CA HIS A 470 3.57 24.41 -14.56
C HIS A 470 3.33 24.47 -13.05
N ASN A 471 3.74 23.43 -12.32
CA ASN A 471 3.55 23.34 -10.86
C ASN A 471 4.85 23.71 -10.13
N SER A 472 4.78 24.68 -9.23
CA SER A 472 5.93 25.13 -8.44
C SER A 472 6.57 23.99 -7.60
N ASN A 473 5.79 23.02 -7.10
CA ASN A 473 6.36 21.87 -6.37
C ASN A 473 7.17 20.94 -7.29
N SER A 474 6.71 20.72 -8.53
CA SER A 474 7.47 19.95 -9.53
C SER A 474 8.76 20.67 -9.91
N LYS A 475 8.68 21.99 -10.13
CA LYS A 475 9.85 22.84 -10.37
C LYS A 475 10.85 22.78 -9.22
N LEU A 476 10.38 22.86 -7.97
CA LEU A 476 11.24 22.70 -6.79
C LEU A 476 11.95 21.34 -6.80
N TRP A 477 11.23 20.28 -7.15
CA TRP A 477 11.82 18.94 -7.19
C TRP A 477 12.93 18.83 -8.23
N LEU A 478 12.74 19.39 -9.43
CA LEU A 478 13.77 19.43 -10.48
C LEU A 478 14.97 20.32 -10.09
N LEU A 479 14.73 21.50 -9.53
CA LEU A 479 15.78 22.45 -9.12
C LEU A 479 16.75 21.90 -8.08
N LYS A 480 16.36 20.86 -7.32
CA LYS A 480 17.27 20.16 -6.40
C LYS A 480 18.42 19.44 -7.13
N TYR A 481 18.22 19.10 -8.41
CA TYR A 481 19.17 18.35 -9.24
C TYR A 481 19.81 19.19 -10.36
N ILE A 482 19.23 20.36 -10.64
CA ILE A 482 19.81 21.32 -11.60
C ILE A 482 20.96 22.08 -10.93
N GLU A 483 22.10 22.11 -11.60
CA GLU A 483 23.29 22.83 -11.12
C GLU A 483 22.99 24.35 -11.05
N PRO A 484 23.49 25.06 -10.03
CA PRO A 484 23.17 26.47 -9.80
C PRO A 484 23.35 27.37 -11.02
N GLU A 485 24.37 27.13 -11.85
CA GLU A 485 24.62 27.92 -13.07
C GLU A 485 23.53 27.84 -14.14
N PHE A 486 22.75 26.76 -14.19
CA PHE A 486 21.68 26.56 -15.18
C PHE A 486 20.29 26.94 -14.66
N ARG A 487 20.17 27.33 -13.39
CA ARG A 487 18.87 27.66 -12.78
C ARG A 487 18.33 28.95 -13.37
N ARG A 488 17.16 28.85 -14.01
CA ARG A 488 16.43 29.99 -14.55
C ARG A 488 15.89 30.88 -13.43
N ARG A 489 16.18 32.17 -13.52
CA ARG A 489 15.75 33.19 -12.53
C ARG A 489 14.24 33.20 -12.30
N ALA A 490 13.44 33.09 -13.36
CA ALA A 490 11.98 33.11 -13.27
C ALA A 490 11.42 31.92 -12.46
N ASP A 491 11.97 30.72 -12.65
CA ASP A 491 11.50 29.53 -11.93
C ASP A 491 11.98 29.54 -10.48
N MET A 492 13.21 30.03 -10.23
CA MET A 492 13.69 30.26 -8.86
C MET A 492 12.76 31.21 -8.10
N GLN A 493 12.39 32.33 -8.71
CA GLN A 493 11.49 33.32 -8.11
C GLN A 493 10.12 32.70 -7.76
N GLU A 494 9.55 31.96 -8.70
CA GLU A 494 8.28 31.26 -8.51
C GLU A 494 8.36 30.24 -7.37
N VAL A 495 9.39 29.40 -7.35
CA VAL A 495 9.58 28.34 -6.36
C VAL A 495 9.85 28.92 -4.97
N LEU A 496 10.68 29.94 -4.86
CA LEU A 496 10.97 30.61 -3.58
C LEU A 496 9.72 31.27 -3.00
N THR A 497 8.82 31.79 -3.83
CA THR A 497 7.58 32.44 -3.39
C THR A 497 6.47 31.45 -3.05
N ASN A 498 6.38 30.32 -3.78
CA ASN A 498 5.25 29.40 -3.68
C ASN A 498 5.53 28.13 -2.86
N CYS A 499 6.81 27.79 -2.60
CA CYS A 499 7.18 26.53 -1.95
C CYS A 499 7.95 26.75 -0.65
N LYS A 500 7.37 26.35 0.49
CA LYS A 500 8.04 26.43 1.79
C LYS A 500 9.36 25.64 1.85
N ASP A 501 9.46 24.53 1.13
CA ASP A 501 10.64 23.66 1.18
C ASP A 501 11.79 24.16 0.28
N ALA A 502 11.59 25.27 -0.45
CA ALA A 502 12.62 25.88 -1.28
C ALA A 502 13.82 26.38 -0.47
N ILE A 503 13.65 26.67 0.82
CA ILE A 503 14.74 27.06 1.74
C ILE A 503 15.87 26.02 1.81
N PHE A 504 15.59 24.76 1.46
CA PHE A 504 16.56 23.66 1.49
C PHE A 504 17.30 23.45 0.16
N LEU A 505 17.10 24.31 -0.84
CA LEU A 505 17.90 24.29 -2.06
C LEU A 505 19.37 24.60 -1.74
N LYS A 506 20.29 23.90 -2.40
CA LYS A 506 21.72 24.14 -2.26
C LYS A 506 22.12 25.46 -2.90
N ASN A 507 23.10 26.15 -2.31
CA ASN A 507 23.75 27.35 -2.86
C ASN A 507 22.80 28.54 -3.09
N LEU A 508 21.79 28.72 -2.25
CA LEU A 508 20.96 29.92 -2.26
C LEU A 508 21.78 31.15 -1.81
N SER A 509 21.55 32.27 -2.49
CA SER A 509 22.04 33.59 -2.08
C SER A 509 21.24 34.16 -0.89
N GLN A 510 21.78 35.21 -0.25
CA GLN A 510 21.08 35.88 0.85
C GLN A 510 19.73 36.48 0.41
N ASP A 511 19.64 36.99 -0.82
CA ASP A 511 18.42 37.58 -1.35
C ASP A 511 17.35 36.53 -1.64
N GLU A 512 17.72 35.36 -2.17
CA GLU A 512 16.80 34.24 -2.41
C GLU A 512 16.26 33.64 -1.10
N ILE A 513 17.12 33.51 -0.08
CA ILE A 513 16.69 33.10 1.25
C ILE A 513 15.69 34.12 1.83
N ARG A 514 15.99 35.42 1.68
CA ARG A 514 15.10 36.49 2.13
C ARG A 514 13.75 36.44 1.42
N GLU A 515 13.75 36.20 0.10
CA GLU A 515 12.54 36.05 -0.69
C GLU A 515 11.64 34.92 -0.17
N ASN A 516 12.23 33.74 0.08
CA ASN A 516 11.47 32.62 0.63
C ASN A 516 10.98 32.87 2.07
N ILE A 517 11.78 33.53 2.92
CA ILE A 517 11.35 33.91 4.27
C ILE A 517 10.22 34.95 4.22
N ASN A 518 10.23 35.87 3.26
CA ASN A 518 9.14 36.84 3.11
C ASN A 518 7.81 36.14 2.76
N ALA A 519 7.84 35.11 1.91
CA ALA A 519 6.68 34.29 1.60
C ALA A 519 6.29 33.33 2.74
N PHE A 520 7.27 32.76 3.43
CA PHE A 520 7.12 31.79 4.51
C PHE A 520 7.92 32.21 5.75
N PRO A 521 7.40 33.13 6.59
CA PRO A 521 8.17 33.72 7.69
C PRO A 521 8.75 32.74 8.71
N LYS A 522 8.13 31.56 8.87
CA LYS A 522 8.64 30.49 9.75
C LYS A 522 9.96 29.89 9.26
N ASN A 523 10.27 29.99 7.96
CA ASN A 523 11.52 29.45 7.40
C ASN A 523 12.77 30.17 7.90
N ILE A 524 12.62 31.28 8.61
CA ILE A 524 13.71 31.92 9.36
C ILE A 524 14.38 30.97 10.38
N LEU A 525 13.67 29.91 10.81
CA LEU A 525 14.21 28.85 11.67
C LEU A 525 15.18 27.91 10.93
N PHE A 526 14.96 27.73 9.62
CA PHE A 526 15.76 26.87 8.76
C PHE A 526 16.85 27.62 8.00
N ALA A 527 16.90 28.95 8.13
CA ALA A 527 17.93 29.76 7.52
C ALA A 527 19.35 29.32 7.98
N PRO A 528 20.33 29.27 7.07
CA PRO A 528 21.73 28.99 7.40
C PRO A 528 22.30 30.00 8.42
N ASP A 529 23.33 29.61 9.18
CA ASP A 529 23.88 30.46 10.25
C ASP A 529 24.54 31.75 9.73
N TRP A 530 25.03 31.73 8.48
CA TRP A 530 25.58 32.90 7.82
C TRP A 530 24.51 33.90 7.37
N TYR A 531 23.22 33.53 7.35
CA TYR A 531 22.14 34.45 6.98
C TYR A 531 21.98 35.53 8.05
N LYS A 532 22.31 36.77 7.67
CA LYS A 532 22.10 37.97 8.48
C LYS A 532 20.73 38.58 8.13
N ASP A 533 19.88 38.66 9.13
CA ASP A 533 18.58 39.33 9.04
C ASP A 533 18.81 40.84 9.18
N ASP A 534 19.20 41.49 8.09
CA ASP A 534 19.40 42.94 8.09
C ASP A 534 18.04 43.63 8.27
N ILE A 535 17.86 44.17 9.47
CA ILE A 535 16.67 44.90 9.92
C ILE A 535 16.40 46.05 8.94
N LYS A 536 15.33 45.96 8.14
CA LYS A 536 14.77 47.16 7.51
C LYS A 536 14.12 48.02 8.59
N ILE A 537 14.72 49.17 8.88
CA ILE A 537 14.14 50.22 9.70
C ILE A 537 12.76 50.57 9.10
N PRO A 538 11.66 50.57 9.89
CA PRO A 538 10.34 50.90 9.35
C PRO A 538 10.32 52.31 8.75
N GLU A 539 9.65 52.48 7.60
CA GLU A 539 9.54 53.75 6.86
C GLU A 539 9.03 54.95 7.69
N LYS A 540 8.47 54.70 8.88
CA LYS A 540 8.02 55.74 9.83
C LYS A 540 9.14 56.62 10.42
N TYR A 541 10.41 56.28 10.19
CA TYR A 541 11.58 57.06 10.65
C TYR A 541 12.23 57.90 9.54
N PHE A 542 11.67 57.94 8.32
CA PHE A 542 12.19 58.74 7.21
C PHE A 542 11.18 59.81 6.81
N GLU A 543 11.62 61.08 6.71
CA GLU A 543 10.78 62.13 6.11
C GLU A 543 10.71 61.95 4.58
N PRO A 544 9.56 62.28 3.93
CA PRO A 544 9.40 62.10 2.49
C PRO A 544 10.42 62.93 1.71
N GLY A 545 11.36 62.26 1.02
CA GLY A 545 12.30 62.90 0.11
C GLY A 545 13.79 62.80 0.48
N GLN A 546 14.17 62.17 1.59
CA GLN A 546 15.57 61.87 1.88
C GLN A 546 16.04 60.61 1.14
N GLN A 547 16.84 60.77 0.08
CA GLN A 547 17.74 59.74 -0.41
C GLN A 547 19.12 59.97 0.22
N LEU A 548 19.49 59.17 1.21
CA LEU A 548 20.89 59.05 1.62
C LEU A 548 21.54 57.94 0.79
N THR A 549 22.74 58.19 0.28
CA THR A 549 23.53 57.18 -0.44
C THR A 549 24.60 56.64 0.50
N LEU A 550 25.18 55.48 0.18
CA LEU A 550 26.16 54.77 1.01
C LEU A 550 27.38 55.63 1.45
N PHE A 551 27.58 56.78 0.83
CA PHE A 551 28.62 57.76 1.15
C PHE A 551 28.41 58.50 2.48
N ASP A 552 27.17 58.62 2.96
CA ASP A 552 26.85 59.41 4.16
C ASP A 552 27.22 58.70 5.48
N PHE A 553 27.62 57.42 5.42
CA PHE A 553 27.97 56.61 6.58
C PHE A 553 29.48 56.27 6.68
N ILE A 554 30.33 56.89 5.85
CA ILE A 554 31.78 56.67 5.90
C ILE A 554 32.52 58.01 5.92
N THR A 555 32.48 58.73 7.04
CA THR A 555 33.61 59.57 7.51
C THR A 555 33.45 59.90 9.00
N GLU A 556 34.44 59.41 9.76
CA GLU A 556 34.80 59.57 11.20
C GLU A 556 33.74 59.40 12.30
#